data_AF-A0A5N4DCY7-F1
#
_entry.id   AF-A0A5N4DCY7-F1
#
_cell.length_a   1.000
_cell.length_b   1.000
_cell.length_c   1.000
_cell.angle_alpha   90.00
_cell.angle_beta   90.00
_cell.angle_gamma   90.00
#
_symmetry.space_group_name_H-M   'P 1'
#
loop_
_entity.id
_entity.type
_entity.pdbx_description
1 polymer ?
#
loop_
_entity_poly.entity_id
_entity_poly.type
_entity_poly.pdbx_seq_one_letter_code
_entity_poly.pdbx_strand_id
1 'polypeptide(L)'
;MVLKAKEAPAPPKAKAKANAKALKAKKASAPKRNKLGHYTIIKFPLTTKSAMKKIEDNNTSMFLVDIKANKHQIKQAVKKLCDIDMAEVNTLIRPDGEKA
;
A
#
# COMPACT_ATOMS: atom_id res chain seq x y z
N MET A 1 -51.67 -20.30 -44.21
CA MET A 1 -51.14 -20.53 -42.85
C MET A 1 -49.62 -20.60 -42.93
N VAL A 2 -48.92 -19.49 -42.72
CA VAL A 2 -47.49 -19.50 -42.37
C VAL A 2 -47.27 -18.39 -41.35
N LEU A 3 -46.67 -18.81 -40.24
CA LEU A 3 -46.39 -18.04 -39.03
C LEU A 3 -45.29 -16.99 -39.26
N LYS A 4 -45.53 -15.76 -38.82
CA LYS A 4 -44.50 -14.93 -38.18
C LYS A 4 -45.16 -13.80 -37.38
N ALA A 5 -45.43 -14.06 -36.10
CA ALA A 5 -45.60 -12.97 -35.15
C ALA A 5 -44.23 -12.30 -34.99
N LYS A 6 -44.15 -11.01 -35.34
CA LYS A 6 -42.95 -10.20 -35.19
C LYS A 6 -42.96 -9.64 -33.76
N GLU A 7 -42.26 -10.30 -32.84
CA GLU A 7 -42.10 -9.80 -31.48
C GLU A 7 -41.23 -8.54 -31.50
N ALA A 8 -41.76 -7.45 -30.93
CA ALA A 8 -41.04 -6.18 -30.82
C ALA A 8 -39.91 -6.31 -29.78
N PRO A 9 -38.69 -5.82 -30.05
CA PRO A 9 -37.62 -5.86 -29.05
C PRO A 9 -37.98 -4.95 -27.87
N ALA A 10 -37.93 -5.52 -26.66
CA ALA A 10 -38.15 -4.80 -25.41
C ALA A 10 -37.31 -3.51 -25.34
N PRO A 11 -37.85 -2.42 -24.77
CA PRO A 11 -37.12 -1.15 -24.69
C PRO A 11 -35.80 -1.35 -23.91
N PRO A 12 -34.68 -0.77 -24.38
CA PRO A 12 -33.41 -0.92 -23.69
C PRO A 12 -33.56 -0.34 -22.27
N LYS A 13 -33.31 -1.18 -21.25
CA LYS A 13 -33.25 -0.74 -19.86
C LYS A 13 -32.29 0.43 -19.77
N ALA A 14 -32.80 1.63 -19.48
CA ALA A 14 -31.98 2.80 -19.25
C ALA A 14 -30.97 2.48 -18.15
N LYS A 15 -29.68 2.40 -18.50
CA LYS A 15 -28.61 2.34 -17.50
C LYS A 15 -28.57 3.71 -16.85
N ALA A 16 -29.25 3.86 -15.71
CA ALA A 16 -29.04 4.98 -14.81
C ALA A 16 -27.55 5.05 -14.47
N LYS A 17 -26.84 6.02 -15.06
CA LYS A 17 -25.53 6.43 -14.56
C LYS A 17 -25.76 6.95 -13.15
N ALA A 18 -25.27 6.23 -12.15
CA ALA A 18 -25.28 6.70 -10.78
C ALA A 18 -24.50 8.02 -10.70
N ASN A 19 -25.22 9.15 -10.59
CA ASN A 19 -24.62 10.44 -10.30
C ASN A 19 -24.01 10.37 -8.91
N ALA A 20 -22.69 10.46 -8.83
CA ALA A 20 -21.95 10.40 -7.57
C ALA A 20 -22.40 11.52 -6.64
N LYS A 21 -22.74 11.13 -5.41
CA LYS A 21 -23.30 11.94 -4.33
C LYS A 21 -22.49 13.22 -4.08
N ALA A 22 -23.07 14.38 -4.42
CA ALA A 22 -22.53 15.69 -4.06
C ALA A 22 -22.80 15.99 -2.58
N LEU A 23 -22.00 15.44 -1.67
CA LEU A 23 -21.98 15.87 -0.27
C LEU A 23 -21.09 17.11 -0.14
N LYS A 24 -21.71 18.30 -0.27
CA LYS A 24 -21.11 19.60 0.05
C LYS A 24 -21.01 19.78 1.57
N ALA A 25 -20.25 18.93 2.25
CA ALA A 25 -19.66 19.30 3.53
C ALA A 25 -18.31 19.93 3.22
N LYS A 26 -17.97 21.06 3.86
CA LYS A 26 -16.61 21.63 3.81
C LYS A 26 -15.67 20.57 4.40
N LYS A 27 -15.02 19.78 3.53
CA LYS A 27 -13.89 18.94 3.93
C LYS A 27 -12.83 19.89 4.52
N ALA A 28 -12.06 19.39 5.49
CA ALA A 28 -11.08 20.17 6.26
C ALA A 28 -10.37 21.24 5.42
N SER A 29 -10.16 22.43 6.01
CA SER A 29 -9.63 23.62 5.33
C SER A 29 -8.30 23.40 4.60
N ALA A 30 -7.55 22.36 4.98
CA ALA A 30 -6.34 21.93 4.31
C ALA A 30 -6.33 20.41 4.08
N PRO A 31 -5.67 19.93 3.00
CA PRO A 31 -5.44 18.50 2.81
C PRO A 31 -4.64 17.95 3.99
N LYS A 32 -5.08 16.81 4.53
CA LYS A 32 -4.38 16.14 5.63
C LYS A 32 -3.00 15.70 5.16
N ARG A 33 -1.95 16.11 5.88
CA ARG A 33 -0.59 15.64 5.62
C ARG A 33 -0.50 14.14 5.82
N ASN A 34 0.24 13.47 4.94
CA ASN A 34 0.56 12.06 5.14
C ASN A 34 1.43 11.95 6.41
N LYS A 35 0.95 11.19 7.40
CA LYS A 35 1.65 10.99 8.68
C LYS A 35 2.80 9.98 8.56
N LEU A 36 2.83 9.19 7.49
CA LEU A 36 3.86 8.18 7.22
C LEU A 36 4.85 8.72 6.19
N GLY A 37 5.80 9.54 6.65
CA GLY A 37 6.96 9.96 5.88
C GLY A 37 8.05 8.88 5.84
N HIS A 38 9.03 9.02 4.93
CA HIS A 38 10.10 8.03 4.76
C HIS A 38 10.92 7.81 6.04
N TYR A 39 11.27 8.87 6.77
CA TYR A 39 11.97 8.82 8.05
C TYR A 39 11.12 8.27 9.22
N THR A 40 9.78 8.32 9.12
CA THR A 40 8.92 7.70 10.14
C THR A 40 8.72 6.21 9.89
N ILE A 41 8.91 5.77 8.64
CA ILE A 41 8.79 4.36 8.26
C ILE A 41 10.01 3.59 8.75
N ILE A 42 11.23 4.06 8.45
CA ILE A 42 12.47 3.40 8.88
C ILE A 42 12.96 4.05 10.16
N LYS A 43 13.03 3.28 11.26
CA LYS A 43 13.44 3.79 12.57
C LYS A 43 14.95 3.69 12.77
N PHE A 44 15.49 2.46 12.76
CA PHE A 44 16.92 2.22 12.94
C PHE A 44 17.34 0.88 12.30
N PRO A 45 18.59 0.71 11.87
CA PRO A 45 19.11 -0.57 11.41
C PRO A 45 19.20 -1.57 12.58
N LEU A 46 18.87 -2.83 12.33
CA LEU A 46 18.94 -3.88 13.34
C LEU A 46 20.36 -4.43 13.43
N THR A 47 21.04 -4.20 14.56
CA THR A 47 22.47 -4.51 14.75
C THR A 47 22.72 -5.69 15.70
N THR A 48 21.76 -6.59 15.88
CA THR A 48 21.97 -7.78 16.72
C THR A 48 22.96 -8.75 16.06
N LYS A 49 23.72 -9.53 16.85
CA LYS A 49 24.73 -10.48 16.30
C LYS A 49 24.15 -11.41 15.22
N SER A 50 22.94 -11.91 15.44
CA SER A 50 22.25 -12.76 14.46
C SER A 50 21.79 -12.00 13.22
N ALA A 51 21.42 -10.73 13.36
CA ALA A 51 21.07 -9.86 12.23
C ALA A 51 22.31 -9.49 11.41
N MET A 52 23.39 -9.07 12.06
CA MET A 52 24.68 -8.76 11.42
C MET A 52 25.19 -9.93 10.60
N LYS A 53 25.11 -11.15 11.14
CA LYS A 53 25.45 -12.37 10.39
C LYS A 53 24.61 -12.55 9.12
N LYS A 54 23.29 -12.32 9.18
CA LYS A 54 22.41 -12.41 8.00
C LYS A 54 22.66 -11.32 6.96
N ILE A 55 23.09 -10.14 7.40
CA ILE A 55 23.47 -9.03 6.53
C ILE A 55 24.67 -9.43 5.67
N GLU A 56 25.67 -10.07 6.28
CA GLU A 56 26.87 -10.55 5.60
C GLU A 56 26.60 -11.78 4.72
N ASP A 57 25.91 -12.80 5.25
CA ASP A 57 25.73 -14.09 4.57
C ASP A 57 24.80 -14.01 3.35
N ASN A 58 23.82 -13.09 3.35
CA ASN A 58 22.75 -13.06 2.34
C ASN A 58 22.63 -11.71 1.62
N ASN A 59 23.58 -10.79 1.84
CA ASN A 59 23.53 -9.42 1.30
C ASN A 59 22.18 -8.72 1.58
N THR A 60 21.65 -8.91 2.78
CA THR A 60 20.38 -8.30 3.21
C THR A 60 20.62 -7.06 4.07
N SER A 61 19.62 -6.20 4.21
CA SER A 61 19.66 -5.10 5.18
C SER A 61 18.46 -5.24 6.11
N MET A 62 18.72 -5.33 7.41
CA MET A 62 17.67 -5.48 8.42
C MET A 62 17.41 -4.13 9.08
N PHE A 63 16.15 -3.69 9.07
CA PHE A 63 15.72 -2.43 9.66
C PHE A 63 14.56 -2.66 10.60
N LEU A 64 14.50 -1.89 11.67
CA LEU A 64 13.29 -1.74 12.44
C LEU A 64 12.40 -0.68 11.80
N VAL A 65 11.10 -0.99 11.69
CA VAL A 65 10.13 -0.24 10.90
C VAL A 65 8.88 0.06 11.75
N ASP A 66 8.14 1.11 11.38
CA ASP A 66 6.79 1.32 11.90
C ASP A 66 5.83 0.18 11.52
N ILE A 67 5.01 -0.26 12.47
CA ILE A 67 4.07 -1.38 12.31
C ILE A 67 3.08 -1.13 11.17
N LYS A 68 2.70 0.13 10.94
CA LYS A 68 1.72 0.53 9.94
C LYS A 68 2.31 0.59 8.52
N ALA A 69 3.62 0.48 8.36
CA ALA A 69 4.26 0.57 7.07
C ALA A 69 4.04 -0.69 6.22
N ASN A 70 3.65 -0.52 4.96
CA ASN A 70 3.54 -1.62 4.01
C ASN A 70 4.88 -1.89 3.30
N LYS A 71 5.09 -3.12 2.79
CA LYS A 71 6.31 -3.53 2.07
C LYS A 71 6.71 -2.57 0.94
N HIS A 72 5.74 -2.07 0.17
CA HIS A 72 5.99 -1.09 -0.89
C HIS A 72 6.52 0.25 -0.35
N GLN A 73 5.99 0.72 0.77
CA GLN A 73 6.43 1.96 1.40
C GLN A 73 7.84 1.81 1.98
N ILE A 74 8.15 0.65 2.55
CA ILE A 74 9.49 0.31 3.05
C ILE A 74 10.48 0.31 1.90
N LYS A 75 10.19 -0.39 0.79
CA LYS A 75 11.05 -0.41 -0.40
C LYS A 75 11.34 1.00 -0.93
N GLN A 76 10.31 1.84 -1.01
CA GLN A 76 10.46 3.23 -1.44
C GLN A 76 11.24 4.09 -0.44
N ALA A 77 11.04 3.88 0.87
CA ALA A 77 11.77 4.61 1.90
C ALA A 77 13.26 4.23 1.88
N VAL A 78 13.60 2.95 1.81
CA VAL A 78 14.98 2.47 1.73
C VAL A 78 15.66 3.03 0.49
N LYS A 79 14.99 2.93 -0.67
CA LYS A 79 15.52 3.47 -1.93
C LYS A 79 15.81 4.97 -1.88
N LYS A 80 14.98 5.75 -1.17
CA LYS A 80 15.18 7.22 -1.06
C LYS A 80 16.15 7.64 0.02
N LEU A 81 16.28 6.86 1.10
CA LEU A 81 17.08 7.21 2.26
C LEU A 81 18.51 6.68 2.18
N CYS A 82 18.68 5.52 1.55
CA CYS A 82 19.96 4.82 1.47
C CYS A 82 20.44 4.65 0.03
N ASP A 83 19.64 5.04 -0.98
CA ASP A 83 19.94 4.84 -2.41
C ASP A 83 20.21 3.38 -2.80
N ILE A 84 19.58 2.44 -2.09
CA ILE A 84 19.71 0.99 -2.31
C ILE A 84 18.50 0.46 -3.09
N ASP A 85 18.75 -0.25 -4.18
CA ASP A 85 17.73 -0.99 -4.92
C ASP A 85 17.53 -2.40 -4.34
N MET A 86 16.38 -2.61 -3.68
CA MET A 86 16.03 -3.91 -3.10
C MET A 86 15.31 -4.82 -4.11
N ALA A 87 15.70 -6.10 -4.17
CA ALA A 87 14.95 -7.11 -4.93
C ALA A 87 13.60 -7.39 -4.26
N GLU A 88 13.64 -7.90 -3.03
CA GLU A 88 12.49 -8.31 -2.23
C GLU A 88 12.49 -7.65 -0.85
N VAL A 89 11.31 -7.48 -0.25
CA VAL A 89 11.14 -7.00 1.13
C VAL A 89 10.40 -8.05 1.95
N ASN A 90 11.07 -8.53 2.99
CA ASN A 90 10.51 -9.43 3.98
C ASN A 90 10.28 -8.66 5.29
N THR A 91 9.15 -8.92 5.94
CA THR A 91 8.82 -8.26 7.20
C THR A 91 8.17 -9.24 8.17
N LEU A 92 8.49 -9.14 9.45
CA LEU A 92 7.88 -9.88 10.54
C LEU A 92 7.51 -8.94 11.70
N ILE A 93 6.48 -9.30 12.46
CA ILE A 93 6.15 -8.63 13.71
C ILE A 93 6.86 -9.42 14.81
N ARG A 94 7.73 -8.74 15.54
CA ARG A 94 8.46 -9.31 16.68
C ARG A 94 7.54 -9.34 17.92
N PRO A 95 7.81 -10.21 18.90
CA PRO A 95 6.97 -10.31 20.10
C PRO A 95 7.01 -9.05 20.99
N ASP A 96 8.00 -8.17 20.79
CA ASP A 96 8.12 -6.84 21.41
C ASP A 96 7.13 -5.81 20.81
N GLY A 97 6.35 -6.21 19.79
CA GLY A 97 5.39 -5.35 19.10
C GLY A 97 6.02 -4.49 18.01
N GLU A 98 7.31 -4.64 17.72
CA GLU A 98 7.99 -3.91 16.66
C GLU A 98 7.98 -4.69 15.34
N LYS A 99 8.05 -3.97 14.23
CA LYS A 99 8.13 -4.57 12.90
C LYS A 99 9.58 -4.55 12.42
N ALA A 100 10.08 -5.69 11.97
CA ALA A 100 11.40 -5.85 11.35
C ALA A 100 11.29 -6.45 9.95
#